data_AF-A0A2S3XBU7-F1
#
_entry.id   AF-A0A2S3XBU7-F1
#
_cell.length_a   1.000
_cell.length_b   1.000
_cell.length_c   1.000
_cell.angle_alpha   90.00
_cell.angle_beta   90.00
_cell.angle_gamma   90.00
#
_symmetry.space_group_name_H-M   'P 1'
#
loop_
_entity.id
_entity.type
_entity.pdbx_description
1 polymer ?
#
loop_
_entity_poly.entity_id
_entity_poly.type
_entity_poly.pdbx_seq_one_letter_code
_entity_poly.pdbx_strand_id
1 'polypeptide(L)'
;MAVTDALNQTTSLERKPEGEVLRISHPDSTTETFTYNVYGQVLSHTDGKGQTTRLMRTARGLPSSRQDAKGQRVRYEYDKAIRLTALVNENNATYSFAYDASDRLSEEVRVDNLTRRFSYNVGGHLTRLDEIAMAKMPSGPSAIRCSSVMPLGVWLPRSTVMRARHSHTTTVTGC
;
A
#
# COMPACT_ATOMS: atom_id res chain seq x y z
N MET A 1 5.82 -12.69 -23.62
CA MET A 1 5.45 -14.05 -23.11
C MET A 1 3.98 -14.04 -22.75
N ALA A 2 3.25 -15.14 -22.88
CA ALA A 2 1.84 -15.22 -22.51
C ALA A 2 1.59 -16.43 -21.61
N VAL A 3 0.66 -16.30 -20.68
CA VAL A 3 0.20 -17.37 -19.77
C VAL A 3 -1.28 -17.54 -20.02
N THR A 4 -1.68 -18.77 -20.34
CA THR A 4 -3.07 -19.14 -20.54
C THR A 4 -3.51 -20.02 -19.38
N ASP A 5 -4.63 -19.70 -18.76
CA ASP A 5 -5.20 -20.50 -17.67
C ASP A 5 -6.06 -21.66 -18.18
N ALA A 6 -6.59 -22.47 -17.25
CA ALA A 6 -7.44 -23.62 -17.58
C ALA A 6 -8.80 -23.24 -18.20
N LEU A 7 -9.18 -21.95 -18.15
CA LEU A 7 -10.38 -21.40 -18.77
C LEU A 7 -10.10 -20.78 -20.14
N ASN A 8 -8.90 -21.04 -20.70
CA ASN A 8 -8.41 -20.48 -21.97
C ASN A 8 -8.30 -18.94 -21.96
N GLN A 9 -8.23 -18.34 -20.78
CA GLN A 9 -8.00 -16.91 -20.61
C GLN A 9 -6.50 -16.64 -20.70
N THR A 10 -6.10 -15.76 -21.61
CA THR A 10 -4.68 -15.50 -21.89
C THR A 10 -4.27 -14.12 -21.39
N THR A 11 -3.29 -14.08 -20.49
CA THR A 11 -2.60 -12.86 -20.07
C THR A 11 -1.24 -12.78 -20.76
N SER A 12 -0.95 -11.65 -21.41
CA SER A 12 0.35 -11.43 -22.04
C SER A 12 1.18 -10.38 -21.30
N LEU A 13 2.49 -10.60 -21.28
CA LEU A 13 3.49 -9.77 -20.62
C LEU A 13 4.51 -9.27 -21.65
N GLU A 14 4.67 -7.96 -21.67
CA GLU A 14 5.76 -7.24 -22.34
C GLU A 14 6.79 -6.85 -21.29
N ARG A 15 8.07 -7.12 -21.55
CA ARG A 15 9.16 -6.92 -20.59
C ARG A 15 10.32 -6.19 -21.25
N LYS A 16 11.06 -5.43 -20.44
CA LYS A 16 12.39 -4.93 -20.78
C LYS A 16 13.40 -6.09 -20.90
N PRO A 17 14.55 -5.87 -21.58
CA PRO A 17 15.65 -6.82 -21.57
C PRO A 17 16.13 -7.21 -20.16
N GLU A 18 16.09 -6.26 -19.22
CA GLU A 18 16.51 -6.45 -17.82
C GLU A 18 15.45 -7.19 -16.97
N GLY A 19 14.27 -7.47 -17.55
CA GLY A 19 13.24 -8.36 -17.00
C GLY A 19 12.03 -7.66 -16.38
N GLU A 20 12.06 -6.34 -16.19
CA GLU A 20 10.90 -5.59 -15.65
C GLU A 20 9.74 -5.58 -16.64
N VAL A 21 8.51 -5.67 -16.11
CA VAL A 21 7.28 -5.70 -16.92
C VAL A 21 6.90 -4.29 -17.38
N LEU A 22 6.84 -4.06 -18.68
CA LEU A 22 6.35 -2.79 -19.24
C LEU A 22 4.84 -2.76 -19.36
N ARG A 23 4.24 -3.91 -19.74
CA ARG A 23 2.81 -4.01 -20.00
C ARG A 23 2.26 -5.39 -19.67
N ILE A 24 1.08 -5.41 -19.09
CA ILE A 24 0.25 -6.61 -18.91
C ILE A 24 -1.00 -6.41 -19.76
N SER A 25 -1.31 -7.35 -20.65
CA SER A 25 -2.59 -7.36 -21.36
C SER A 25 -3.43 -8.51 -20.84
N HIS A 26 -4.61 -8.18 -20.35
CA HIS A 26 -5.53 -9.11 -19.73
C HIS A 26 -6.48 -9.74 -20.77
N PRO A 27 -7.10 -10.90 -20.44
CA PRO A 27 -8.05 -11.58 -21.32
C PRO A 27 -9.27 -10.73 -21.66
N ASP A 28 -9.66 -9.80 -20.78
CA ASP A 28 -10.77 -8.86 -20.96
C ASP A 28 -10.39 -7.64 -21.84
N SER A 29 -9.26 -7.71 -22.54
CA SER A 29 -8.66 -6.64 -23.35
C SER A 29 -8.23 -5.39 -22.58
N THR A 30 -8.35 -5.37 -21.24
CA THR A 30 -7.76 -4.30 -20.44
C THR A 30 -6.24 -4.45 -20.39
N THR A 31 -5.54 -3.33 -20.18
CA THR A 31 -4.06 -3.34 -20.13
C THR A 31 -3.55 -2.52 -18.96
N GLU A 32 -2.46 -2.98 -18.36
CA GLU A 32 -1.73 -2.24 -17.35
C GLU A 32 -0.35 -1.88 -17.88
N THR A 33 0.15 -0.68 -17.56
CA THR A 33 1.49 -0.24 -17.97
C THR A 33 2.29 0.32 -16.82
N PHE A 34 3.61 0.16 -16.89
CA PHE A 34 4.54 0.56 -15.83
C PHE A 34 5.73 1.33 -16.39
N THR A 35 6.19 2.33 -15.63
CA THR A 35 7.46 3.02 -15.90
C THR A 35 8.40 2.87 -14.72
N TYR A 36 9.70 2.97 -14.98
CA TYR A 36 10.75 2.67 -14.02
C TYR A 36 11.88 3.70 -14.09
N ASN A 37 12.57 3.91 -12.97
CA ASN A 37 13.84 4.61 -12.95
C ASN A 37 14.99 3.67 -13.40
N VAL A 38 16.22 4.22 -13.41
CA VAL A 38 17.45 3.48 -13.77
C VAL A 38 17.79 2.33 -12.81
N TYR A 39 17.18 2.29 -11.62
CA TYR A 39 17.37 1.26 -10.61
C TYR A 39 16.27 0.18 -10.64
N GLY A 40 15.45 0.14 -11.71
CA GLY A 40 14.35 -0.82 -11.84
C GLY A 40 13.18 -0.56 -10.88
N GLN A 41 13.09 0.63 -10.28
CA GLN A 41 12.02 0.97 -9.35
C GLN A 41 10.87 1.68 -10.06
N VAL A 42 9.63 1.27 -9.78
CA VAL A 42 8.42 1.83 -10.41
C VAL A 42 8.28 3.32 -10.11
N LEU A 43 8.01 4.11 -11.15
CA LEU A 43 7.70 5.54 -11.15
C LEU A 43 6.24 5.85 -11.53
N SER A 44 5.62 5.03 -12.36
CA SER A 44 4.19 5.13 -12.63
C SER A 44 3.58 3.78 -12.93
N HIS A 45 2.29 3.65 -12.63
CA HIS A 45 1.45 2.53 -13.01
C HIS A 45 0.12 3.07 -13.55
N THR A 46 -0.26 2.64 -14.73
CA THR A 46 -1.58 2.90 -15.31
C THR A 46 -2.35 1.60 -15.29
N ASP A 47 -3.51 1.58 -14.63
CA ASP A 47 -4.35 0.39 -14.52
C ASP A 47 -5.20 0.14 -15.78
N GLY A 48 -5.94 -0.99 -15.78
CA GLY A 48 -6.86 -1.36 -16.86
C GLY A 48 -8.00 -0.37 -17.13
N LYS A 49 -8.22 0.60 -16.24
CA LYS A 49 -9.21 1.69 -16.38
C LYS A 49 -8.56 2.99 -16.86
N GLY A 50 -7.28 2.96 -17.23
CA GLY A 50 -6.51 4.13 -17.64
C GLY A 50 -6.16 5.08 -16.49
N GLN A 51 -6.37 4.69 -15.23
CA GLN A 51 -6.04 5.53 -14.09
C GLN A 51 -4.55 5.42 -13.78
N THR A 52 -3.84 6.54 -13.88
CA THR A 52 -2.40 6.60 -13.62
C THR A 52 -2.09 6.99 -12.18
N THR A 53 -1.33 6.16 -11.47
CA THR A 53 -0.67 6.51 -10.21
C THR A 53 0.80 6.80 -10.47
N ARG A 54 1.33 7.89 -9.91
CA ARG A 54 2.75 8.29 -10.00
C ARG A 54 3.42 8.23 -8.63
N LEU A 55 4.67 7.77 -8.62
CA LEU A 55 5.51 7.65 -7.43
C LEU A 55 6.78 8.48 -7.62
N MET A 56 7.07 9.32 -6.63
CA MET A 56 8.39 9.93 -6.47
C MET A 56 9.16 9.15 -5.41
N ARG A 57 10.49 9.15 -5.53
CA ARG A 57 11.38 8.42 -4.62
C ARG A 57 12.46 9.31 -4.06
N THR A 58 12.93 8.96 -2.87
CA THR A 58 14.13 9.55 -2.25
C THR A 58 15.39 8.98 -2.90
N ALA A 59 16.55 9.58 -2.61
CA ALA A 59 17.84 9.03 -3.03
C ALA A 59 18.12 7.62 -2.48
N ARG A 60 17.45 7.22 -1.38
CA ARG A 60 17.52 5.86 -0.81
C ARG A 60 16.51 4.89 -1.44
N GLY A 61 15.77 5.30 -2.46
CA GLY A 61 14.78 4.47 -3.16
C GLY A 61 13.41 4.36 -2.47
N LEU A 62 13.24 4.97 -1.28
CA LEU A 62 11.96 4.99 -0.57
C LEU A 62 10.95 5.90 -1.28
N PRO A 63 9.65 5.57 -1.31
CA PRO A 63 8.63 6.49 -1.82
C PRO A 63 8.67 7.83 -1.06
N SER A 64 8.77 8.96 -1.75
CA SER A 64 8.67 10.29 -1.14
C SER A 64 7.30 10.93 -1.35
N SER A 65 6.64 10.60 -2.46
CA SER A 65 5.23 10.94 -2.66
C SER A 65 4.55 9.98 -3.62
N ARG A 66 3.23 9.90 -3.50
CA ARG A 66 2.32 9.21 -4.43
C ARG A 66 1.27 10.20 -4.88
N GLN A 67 1.01 10.25 -6.17
CA GLN A 67 -0.09 11.00 -6.76
C GLN A 67 -1.02 10.04 -7.48
N ASP A 68 -2.31 10.09 -7.17
CA ASP A 68 -3.32 9.30 -7.87
C ASP A 68 -3.76 9.97 -9.19
N ALA A 69 -4.62 9.28 -9.94
CA ALA A 69 -5.12 9.77 -11.22
C ALA A 69 -6.01 11.03 -11.11
N LYS A 70 -6.55 11.31 -9.91
CA LYS A 70 -7.31 12.53 -9.60
C LYS A 70 -6.41 13.68 -9.20
N GLY A 71 -5.09 13.47 -9.16
CA GLY A 71 -4.11 14.46 -8.76
C GLY A 71 -3.91 14.57 -7.25
N GLN A 72 -4.63 13.80 -6.44
CA GLN A 72 -4.48 13.80 -4.98
C GLN A 72 -3.11 13.22 -4.62
N ARG A 73 -2.36 13.95 -3.78
CA ARG A 73 -0.97 13.63 -3.45
C ARG A 73 -0.82 13.33 -1.97
N VAL A 74 -0.17 12.21 -1.67
CA VAL A 74 0.29 11.87 -0.32
C VAL A 74 1.82 11.92 -0.31
N ARG A 75 2.40 12.61 0.67
CA ARG A 75 3.85 12.62 0.95
C ARG A 75 4.17 11.70 2.10
N TYR A 76 5.35 11.09 2.03
CA TYR A 76 5.86 10.15 3.03
C TYR A 76 7.12 10.74 3.66
N GLU A 77 7.15 10.77 4.98
CA GLU A 77 8.29 11.26 5.75
C GLU A 77 8.89 10.14 6.58
N TYR A 78 10.21 10.15 6.71
CA TYR A 78 10.95 9.09 7.39
C TYR A 78 11.96 9.69 8.36
N ASP A 79 12.23 8.96 9.44
CA ASP A 79 13.35 9.26 10.30
C ASP A 79 14.68 8.73 9.73
N LYS A 80 15.77 8.98 10.47
CA LYS A 80 17.12 8.54 10.09
C LYS A 80 17.24 7.01 10.00
N ALA A 81 16.41 6.28 10.74
CA ALA A 81 16.33 4.82 10.76
C ALA A 81 15.39 4.26 9.67
N ILE A 82 14.90 5.09 8.74
CA ILE A 82 14.05 4.69 7.61
C ILE A 82 12.64 4.22 8.07
N ARG A 83 12.21 4.61 9.28
CA ARG A 83 10.85 4.36 9.77
C ARG A 83 9.93 5.49 9.33
N LEU A 84 8.71 5.17 8.90
CA LEU A 84 7.73 6.16 8.43
C LEU A 84 7.23 7.00 9.61
N THR A 85 7.50 8.29 9.62
CA THR A 85 7.07 9.19 10.71
C THR A 85 5.84 10.01 10.37
N ALA A 86 5.57 10.24 9.09
CA ALA A 86 4.36 10.96 8.70
C ALA A 86 3.86 10.60 7.30
N LEU A 87 2.54 10.70 7.14
CA LEU A 87 1.84 10.81 5.87
C LEU A 87 1.15 12.16 5.81
N VAL A 88 1.46 12.95 4.78
CA VAL A 88 0.84 14.27 4.57
C VAL A 88 -0.02 14.22 3.32
N ASN A 89 -1.32 14.41 3.46
CA ASN A 89 -2.26 14.35 2.33
C ASN A 89 -2.30 15.65 1.51
N GLU A 90 -3.15 15.69 0.49
CA GLU A 90 -3.33 16.81 -0.42
C GLU A 90 -3.83 18.09 0.26
N ASN A 91 -4.49 17.96 1.41
CA ASN A 91 -4.98 19.06 2.23
C ASN A 91 -3.99 19.48 3.32
N ASN A 92 -2.74 18.98 3.25
CA ASN A 92 -1.71 19.17 4.27
C ASN A 92 -2.09 18.65 5.67
N ALA A 93 -3.12 17.80 5.76
CA ALA A 93 -3.45 17.07 6.97
C ALA A 93 -2.43 15.95 7.17
N THR A 94 -1.98 15.80 8.40
CA THR A 94 -0.85 14.94 8.76
C THR A 94 -1.32 13.78 9.61
N TYR A 95 -0.87 12.59 9.25
CA TYR A 95 -0.98 11.37 10.03
C TYR A 95 0.43 11.04 10.51
N SER A 96 0.71 11.04 11.80
CA SER A 96 2.06 10.84 12.33
C SER A 96 2.20 9.54 13.13
N PHE A 97 3.44 9.07 13.19
CA PHE A 97 3.86 7.87 13.90
C PHE A 97 5.10 8.17 14.73
N ALA A 98 5.12 7.70 15.97
CA ALA A 98 6.30 7.68 16.81
C ALA A 98 6.64 6.24 17.17
N TYR A 99 7.93 6.01 17.42
CA TYR A 99 8.45 4.69 17.73
C TYR A 99 9.26 4.74 19.02
N ASP A 100 9.23 3.65 19.77
CA ASP A 100 10.11 3.47 20.92
C ASP A 100 11.55 3.10 20.50
N ALA A 101 12.43 2.93 21.49
CA ALA A 101 13.83 2.57 21.28
C ALA A 101 14.03 1.15 20.71
N SER A 102 12.99 0.32 20.70
CA SER A 102 13.00 -1.04 20.17
C SER A 102 12.33 -1.12 18.79
N ASP A 103 12.18 0.01 18.10
CA ASP A 103 11.55 0.14 16.78
C ASP A 103 10.07 -0.27 16.71
N ARG A 104 9.36 -0.23 17.85
CA ARG A 104 7.92 -0.52 17.92
C ARG A 104 7.13 0.77 17.91
N LEU A 105 5.97 0.76 17.22
CA LEU A 105 5.06 1.92 17.18
C LEU A 105 4.60 2.27 18.59
N SER A 106 4.93 3.45 19.10
CA SER A 106 4.56 3.90 20.45
C SER A 106 3.43 4.92 20.45
N GLU A 107 3.30 5.71 19.39
CA GLU A 107 2.23 6.68 19.22
C GLU A 107 1.80 6.79 17.75
N GLU A 108 0.51 7.00 17.56
CA GLU A 108 -0.10 7.27 16.27
C GLU A 108 -1.05 8.47 16.44
N VAL A 109 -0.87 9.53 15.64
CA VAL A 109 -1.81 10.66 15.60
C VAL A 109 -2.46 10.71 14.24
N ARG A 110 -3.77 10.53 14.22
CA ARG A 110 -4.58 10.56 13.01
C ARG A 110 -4.95 11.99 12.63
N VAL A 111 -5.37 12.16 11.37
CA VAL A 111 -5.85 13.45 10.84
C VAL A 111 -7.10 14.00 11.53
N ASP A 112 -7.86 13.14 12.23
CA ASP A 112 -9.03 13.51 13.04
C ASP A 112 -8.66 13.84 14.50
N ASN A 113 -7.36 14.01 14.78
CA ASN A 113 -6.77 14.22 16.11
C ASN A 113 -7.05 13.08 17.11
N LEU A 114 -7.48 11.91 16.63
CA LEU A 114 -7.46 10.71 17.45
C LEU A 114 -6.01 10.27 17.64
N THR A 115 -5.55 10.31 18.89
CA THR A 115 -4.23 9.82 19.28
C THR A 115 -4.36 8.43 19.86
N ARG A 116 -3.51 7.51 19.41
CA ARG A 116 -3.35 6.17 19.98
C ARG A 116 -1.96 6.02 20.55
N ARG A 117 -1.85 5.47 21.75
CA ARG A 117 -0.57 5.16 22.40
C ARG A 117 -0.48 3.69 22.73
N PHE A 118 0.66 3.11 22.43
CA PHE A 118 0.91 1.67 22.56
C PHE A 118 2.01 1.46 23.60
N SER A 119 1.75 0.57 24.55
CA SER A 119 2.76 0.11 25.51
C SER A 119 3.00 -1.37 25.33
N TYR A 120 4.25 -1.78 25.48
CA TYR A 120 4.68 -3.16 25.31
C TYR A 120 5.45 -3.63 26.53
N ASN A 121 5.38 -4.93 26.82
CA ASN A 121 6.27 -5.56 27.77
C ASN A 121 7.66 -5.82 27.16
N VAL A 122 8.56 -6.38 27.97
CA VAL A 122 9.92 -6.77 27.56
C VAL A 122 9.93 -7.85 26.48
N GLY A 123 8.91 -8.72 26.45
CA GLY A 123 8.74 -9.75 25.42
C GLY A 123 8.24 -9.24 24.08
N GLY A 124 7.98 -7.93 23.95
CA GLY A 124 7.47 -7.35 22.70
C GLY A 124 5.96 -7.43 22.53
N HIS A 125 5.22 -7.96 23.51
CA HIS A 125 3.78 -8.05 23.44
C HIS A 125 3.13 -6.74 23.87
N LEU A 126 2.10 -6.31 23.13
CA LEU A 126 1.30 -5.14 23.47
C LEU A 126 0.58 -5.41 24.80
N THR A 127 0.77 -4.53 25.77
CA THR A 127 0.13 -4.60 27.09
C THR A 127 -0.92 -3.52 27.29
N ARG A 128 -0.84 -2.41 26.55
CA ARG A 128 -1.80 -1.30 26.67
C ARG A 128 -1.97 -0.57 25.35
N LEU A 129 -3.22 -0.22 25.06
CA LEU A 129 -3.61 0.71 24.01
C LEU A 129 -4.48 1.79 24.66
N ASP A 130 -4.01 3.04 24.64
CA ASP A 130 -4.81 4.20 25.05
C ASP A 130 -5.28 4.93 23.79
N GLU A 131 -6.58 5.23 23.72
CA GLU A 131 -7.16 6.06 22.66
C GLU A 131 -7.62 7.39 23.27
N ILE A 132 -7.04 8.49 22.83
CA ILE A 132 -7.37 9.84 23.29
C ILE A 132 -7.89 10.61 22.08
N ALA A 133 -9.20 10.77 22.01
CA ALA A 133 -9.80 11.76 21.12
C ALA A 133 -9.74 13.11 21.84
N MET A 134 -8.95 14.07 21.33
CA MET A 134 -9.17 15.45 21.78
C MET A 134 -10.56 15.89 21.32
N ALA A 135 -11.37 16.31 22.29
CA ALA A 135 -12.78 16.63 22.08
C ALA A 135 -12.96 17.63 20.92
N LYS A 136 -13.82 17.22 20.00
CA LYS A 136 -14.37 17.99 18.89
C LYS A 136 -14.84 19.37 19.35
N MET A 137 -14.29 20.45 18.77
CA MET A 137 -15.03 21.72 18.67
C MET A 137 -16.26 21.50 17.75
N PRO A 138 -17.43 22.12 17.99
CA PRO A 138 -18.68 21.67 17.38
C PRO A 138 -18.79 21.97 15.87
N SER A 139 -19.24 20.93 15.16
CA SER A 139 -19.96 20.83 13.87
C SER A 139 -19.71 21.83 12.72
N GLY A 140 -19.08 21.32 11.66
CA GLY A 140 -19.43 21.60 10.25
C GLY A 140 -19.49 20.29 9.47
N PRO A 141 -20.29 20.15 8.38
CA PRO A 141 -20.50 18.87 7.72
C PRO A 141 -19.31 18.53 6.82
N SER A 142 -18.36 17.77 7.34
CA SER A 142 -17.51 16.90 6.52
C SER A 142 -17.06 15.73 7.36
N ALA A 143 -17.93 14.71 7.39
CA ALA A 143 -17.53 13.37 7.78
C ALA A 143 -16.57 12.83 6.70
N ILE A 144 -15.29 13.17 6.83
CA ILE A 144 -14.25 12.54 6.01
C ILE A 144 -14.10 11.12 6.55
N ARG A 145 -14.69 10.14 5.85
CA ARG A 145 -14.31 8.75 5.99
C ARG A 145 -12.85 8.63 5.55
N CYS A 146 -11.93 8.57 6.51
CA CYS A 146 -10.55 8.19 6.24
C CYS A 146 -10.46 6.66 6.02
N SER A 147 -11.18 6.16 5.02
CA SER A 147 -11.02 4.79 4.48
C SER A 147 -9.81 4.67 3.56
N SER A 148 -9.06 5.76 3.34
CA SER A 148 -7.95 5.82 2.40
C SER A 148 -6.57 5.98 3.06
N VAL A 149 -6.43 5.58 4.33
CA VAL A 149 -5.11 5.11 4.78
C VAL A 149 -4.93 3.73 4.17
N MET A 150 -4.67 3.71 2.86
CA MET A 150 -4.31 2.49 2.18
C MET A 150 -3.02 1.98 2.83
N PRO A 151 -2.97 0.74 3.33
CA PRO A 151 -1.76 0.22 3.92
C PRO A 151 -0.64 0.28 2.87
N LEU A 152 0.57 0.58 3.33
CA LEU A 152 1.82 0.48 2.57
C LEU A 152 1.97 -0.86 1.80
N GLY A 153 1.19 -1.89 2.16
CA GLY A 153 1.17 -3.22 1.55
C GLY A 153 0.51 -3.35 0.16
N VAL A 154 0.09 -2.26 -0.51
CA VAL A 154 -0.53 -2.35 -1.86
C VAL A 154 0.48 -2.12 -3.01
N TRP A 155 1.71 -1.70 -2.74
CA TRP A 155 2.62 -1.20 -3.80
C TRP A 155 3.98 -1.91 -3.90
N LEU A 156 4.10 -3.07 -3.27
CA LEU A 156 5.09 -4.08 -3.70
C LEU A 156 4.42 -4.93 -4.78
N PRO A 157 5.10 -5.32 -5.88
CA PRO A 157 4.59 -6.41 -6.69
C PRO A 157 4.37 -7.57 -5.73
N ARG A 158 3.11 -8.03 -5.62
CA ARG A 158 2.85 -9.37 -5.10
C ARG A 158 3.59 -10.29 -6.05
N SER A 159 4.80 -10.69 -5.67
CA SER A 159 5.48 -11.82 -6.24
C SER A 159 4.44 -12.94 -6.29
N THR A 160 4.12 -13.33 -7.51
CA THR A 160 3.37 -14.53 -7.86
C THR A 160 3.81 -15.68 -6.96
N VAL A 161 3.02 -16.00 -5.95
CA VAL A 161 2.88 -17.37 -5.43
C VAL A 161 1.43 -17.55 -5.07
N MET A 162 0.67 -17.97 -6.08
CA MET A 162 -0.59 -18.66 -5.89
C MET A 162 -0.27 -19.96 -5.13
N ARG A 163 -0.26 -19.91 -3.80
CA ARG A 163 -0.23 -21.13 -2.97
C ARG A 163 -1.65 -21.66 -2.96
N ALA A 164 -1.93 -22.57 -3.89
CA ALA A 164 -3.15 -23.34 -3.91
C ALA A 164 -3.32 -24.06 -2.57
N ARG A 165 -4.17 -23.53 -1.68
CA ARG A 165 -4.80 -24.35 -0.64
C ARG A 165 -5.89 -25.15 -1.33
N HIS A 166 -5.54 -26.35 -1.78
CA HIS A 166 -6.54 -27.38 -2.02
C HIS A 166 -7.08 -27.79 -0.64
N SER A 167 -8.23 -27.26 -0.26
CA SER A 167 -9.14 -27.93 0.68
C SER A 167 -10.23 -28.54 -0.18
N HIS A 168 -9.95 -29.71 -0.77
CA HIS A 168 -11.00 -30.58 -1.28
C HIS A 168 -11.57 -31.35 -0.10
N THR A 169 -12.71 -30.90 0.38
CA THR A 169 -13.68 -31.77 1.04
C THR A 169 -14.41 -32.49 -0.09
N THR A 170 -14.14 -33.77 -0.30
CA THR A 170 -14.98 -34.60 -1.17
C THR A 170 -15.35 -35.87 -0.42
N THR A 171 -16.66 -35.97 -0.24
CA THR A 171 -17.47 -37.03 0.32
C THR A 171 -17.07 -38.41 -0.21
N VAL A 172 -16.93 -39.37 0.70
CA VAL A 172 -16.92 -40.80 0.38
C VAL A 172 -18.36 -41.27 0.21
N THR A 173 -18.72 -41.73 -0.97
CA THR A 173 -19.82 -42.67 -1.18
C THR A 173 -19.27 -43.82 -2.03
N GLY A 174 -19.29 -45.02 -1.47
CA GLY A 174 -18.71 -46.22 -2.07
C GLY A 174 -19.61 -46.93 -3.07
N CYS A 175 -19.05 -47.99 -3.62
CA CYS A 175 -19.73 -49.24 -3.99
C CYS A 175 -18.99 -50.37 -3.27
#